data_AF-A0A370KHY5-F1
#
_entry.id   AF-A0A370KHY5-F1
#
_cell.length_a   1.000
_cell.length_b   1.000
_cell.length_c   1.000
_cell.angle_alpha   90.00
_cell.angle_beta   90.00
_cell.angle_gamma   90.00
#
_symmetry.space_group_name_H-M   'P 1'
#
loop_
_entity.id
_entity.type
_entity.pdbx_description
1 polymer ?
#
loop_
_entity_poly.entity_id
_entity_poly.type
_entity_poly.pdbx_seq_one_letter_code
_entity_poly.pdbx_strand_id
1 'polypeptide(L)'
;MFYSHVRTSLLAVVLYGAVGIALIQPDLSTEAKALIALVVLAALLALVVLTMEPALVNPAQSSEPPPAATLTPNEIATLLWLMRRGKQRFTETSESIWLMHQKGVVVRPWQQCDAWMISGKIWDKRDAFMSSRLLLYTPDKFPANGAFL
;
A
#
# COMPACT_ATOMS: atom_id res chain seq x y z
N MET A 1 6.94 -12.75 -24.43
CA MET A 1 6.48 -13.16 -23.08
C MET A 1 5.05 -13.70 -23.15
N PHE A 2 4.83 -14.89 -23.71
CA PHE A 2 3.47 -15.46 -23.90
C PHE A 2 3.19 -16.70 -23.02
N TYR A 3 4.16 -17.16 -22.23
CA TYR A 3 4.08 -18.44 -21.50
C TYR A 3 3.39 -18.38 -20.13
N SER A 4 3.16 -17.18 -19.56
CA SER A 4 2.60 -17.03 -18.21
C SER A 4 1.07 -17.06 -18.17
N HIS A 5 0.40 -16.36 -19.10
CA HIS A 5 -1.07 -16.25 -19.11
C HIS A 5 -1.82 -17.55 -19.43
N VAL A 6 -1.16 -18.48 -20.13
CA VAL A 6 -1.78 -19.77 -20.49
C VAL A 6 -1.85 -20.71 -19.29
N ARG A 7 -0.88 -20.65 -18.35
CA ARG A 7 -0.83 -21.55 -17.18
C ARG A 7 -1.86 -21.20 -16.11
N THR A 8 -2.12 -19.91 -15.86
CA THR A 8 -3.14 -19.47 -14.90
C THR A 8 -4.57 -19.79 -15.38
N SER A 9 -4.81 -19.67 -16.69
CA SER A 9 -6.10 -20.00 -17.29
C SER A 9 -6.43 -21.50 -17.22
N LEU A 10 -5.43 -22.37 -17.42
CA LEU A 10 -5.64 -23.82 -17.37
C LEU A 10 -5.93 -24.32 -15.94
N LEU A 11 -5.24 -23.77 -14.93
CA LEU A 11 -5.47 -24.08 -13.51
C LEU A 11 -6.86 -23.65 -13.05
N ALA A 12 -7.32 -22.46 -13.47
CA ALA A 12 -8.67 -21.99 -13.17
C ALA A 12 -9.73 -22.93 -13.77
N VAL A 13 -9.60 -23.33 -15.04
CA VAL A 13 -10.55 -24.22 -15.71
C VAL A 13 -10.61 -25.60 -15.05
N VAL A 14 -9.48 -26.16 -14.62
CA VAL A 14 -9.43 -27.46 -13.92
C VAL A 14 -10.09 -27.37 -12.53
N LEU A 15 -9.89 -26.27 -11.80
CA LEU A 15 -10.54 -26.04 -10.50
C LEU A 15 -12.05 -25.86 -10.63
N TYR A 16 -12.54 -25.09 -11.61
CA TYR A 16 -13.98 -24.93 -11.85
C TYR A 16 -14.64 -26.25 -12.31
N GLY A 17 -13.96 -27.05 -13.14
CA GLY A 17 -14.47 -28.34 -13.60
C GLY A 17 -14.59 -29.38 -12.48
N ALA A 18 -13.62 -29.45 -11.57
CA ALA A 18 -13.63 -30.42 -10.46
C ALA A 18 -14.70 -30.10 -9.40
N VAL A 19 -14.95 -28.81 -9.14
CA VAL A 19 -15.97 -28.37 -8.17
C VAL A 19 -17.39 -28.61 -8.70
N GLY A 20 -17.62 -28.45 -10.00
CA GLY A 20 -18.90 -28.78 -10.63
C GLY A 20 -19.25 -30.27 -10.53
N ILE A 21 -18.26 -31.17 -10.69
CA ILE A 21 -18.48 -32.62 -10.63
C ILE A 21 -18.77 -33.09 -9.20
N ALA A 22 -18.12 -32.49 -8.18
CA ALA A 22 -18.33 -32.86 -6.78
C ALA A 22 -19.69 -32.42 -6.22
N LEU A 23 -20.28 -31.32 -6.72
CA LEU A 23 -21.59 -30.82 -6.29
C LEU A 23 -22.78 -31.56 -6.90
N ILE A 24 -22.57 -32.30 -8.01
CA ILE A 24 -23.63 -33.02 -8.73
C ILE A 24 -23.79 -34.46 -8.20
N GLN A 25 -22.86 -34.97 -7.39
CA GLN A 25 -22.97 -36.31 -6.81
C GLN A 25 -24.03 -36.37 -5.70
N PRO A 26 -25.15 -37.10 -5.91
CA PRO A 26 -26.27 -37.10 -4.97
C PRO A 26 -25.98 -37.82 -3.65
N ASP A 27 -24.93 -38.64 -3.58
CA ASP A 27 -24.60 -39.51 -2.43
C ASP A 27 -23.64 -38.91 -1.40
N LEU A 28 -23.22 -37.64 -1.53
CA LEU A 28 -22.38 -37.01 -0.48
C LEU A 28 -23.22 -36.56 0.72
N SER A 29 -22.78 -36.99 1.90
CA SER A 29 -23.32 -36.52 3.19
C SER A 29 -23.20 -35.00 3.32
N THR A 30 -24.12 -34.39 4.08
CA THR A 30 -24.17 -32.93 4.29
C THR A 30 -22.85 -32.38 4.84
N GLU A 31 -22.16 -33.15 5.68
CA GLU A 31 -20.85 -32.80 6.24
C GLU A 31 -19.76 -32.76 5.16
N ALA A 32 -19.76 -33.71 4.22
CA ALA A 32 -18.78 -33.74 3.13
C ALA A 32 -19.00 -32.59 2.14
N LYS A 33 -20.27 -32.22 1.87
CA LYS A 33 -20.61 -31.03 1.07
C LYS A 33 -20.14 -29.74 1.73
N ALA A 34 -20.29 -29.63 3.06
CA ALA A 34 -19.82 -28.48 3.83
C ALA A 34 -18.28 -28.35 3.81
N LEU A 35 -17.56 -29.47 3.94
CA LEU A 35 -16.10 -29.49 3.84
C LEU A 35 -15.61 -29.09 2.45
N ILE A 36 -16.26 -29.58 1.38
CA ILE A 36 -15.92 -29.19 0.01
C ILE A 36 -16.17 -27.69 -0.20
N ALA A 37 -17.30 -27.16 0.27
CA ALA A 37 -17.59 -25.73 0.19
C ALA A 37 -16.55 -24.88 0.94
N LEU A 38 -16.11 -25.32 2.11
CA LEU A 38 -15.05 -24.67 2.88
C LEU A 38 -13.71 -24.69 2.15
N VAL A 39 -13.33 -25.82 1.54
CA VAL A 39 -12.09 -25.95 0.77
C VAL A 39 -12.13 -25.06 -0.48
N VAL A 40 -13.28 -24.99 -1.16
CA VAL A 40 -13.47 -24.10 -2.32
C VAL A 40 -13.40 -22.64 -1.90
N LEU A 41 -14.02 -22.26 -0.79
CA LEU A 41 -13.96 -20.90 -0.27
C LEU A 41 -12.53 -20.50 0.13
N ALA A 42 -11.79 -21.40 0.78
CA ALA A 42 -10.38 -21.19 1.12
C ALA A 42 -9.50 -21.06 -0.13
N ALA A 43 -9.74 -21.88 -1.16
CA ALA A 43 -9.04 -21.78 -2.43
C ALA A 43 -9.35 -20.48 -3.17
N LEU A 44 -10.60 -20.02 -3.15
CA LEU A 44 -11.01 -18.72 -3.69
C LEU A 44 -10.35 -17.56 -2.94
N LEU A 45 -10.30 -17.61 -1.61
CA LEU A 45 -9.60 -16.62 -0.79
C LEU A 45 -8.09 -16.59 -1.09
N ALA A 46 -7.44 -17.75 -1.20
CA ALA A 46 -6.04 -17.84 -1.58
C ALA A 46 -5.79 -17.30 -2.99
N LEU A 47 -6.73 -17.51 -3.92
CA LEU A 47 -6.66 -16.95 -5.27
C LEU A 47 -6.81 -15.43 -5.24
N VAL A 48 -7.73 -14.87 -4.44
CA VAL A 48 -7.86 -13.41 -4.25
C VAL A 48 -6.60 -12.81 -3.64
N VAL A 49 -5.95 -13.50 -2.69
CA VAL A 49 -4.66 -13.06 -2.12
C VAL A 49 -3.54 -13.13 -3.17
N LEU A 50 -3.57 -14.08 -4.10
CA LEU A 50 -2.60 -14.18 -5.19
C LEU A 50 -2.86 -13.20 -6.34
N THR A 51 -4.13 -12.84 -6.63
CA THR A 51 -4.52 -11.90 -7.68
C THR A 51 -4.58 -10.45 -7.18
N MET A 52 -4.57 -10.24 -5.87
CA MET A 52 -4.08 -9.02 -5.25
C MET A 52 -2.56 -8.97 -5.41
N GLU A 53 -2.09 -8.94 -6.67
CA GLU A 53 -0.82 -8.33 -6.98
C GLU A 53 -0.86 -6.93 -6.35
N PRO A 54 0.08 -6.55 -5.47
CA PRO A 54 0.23 -5.16 -5.13
C PRO A 54 0.39 -4.45 -6.47
N ALA A 55 -0.56 -3.56 -6.81
CA ALA A 55 -0.54 -2.80 -8.04
C ALA A 55 0.91 -2.37 -8.28
N LEU A 56 1.48 -2.87 -9.37
CA LEU A 56 2.88 -2.72 -9.72
C LEU A 56 3.15 -1.21 -9.75
N VAL A 57 3.64 -0.68 -8.63
CA VAL A 57 4.18 0.67 -8.57
C VAL A 57 5.39 0.56 -9.46
N ASN A 58 5.25 1.07 -10.67
CA ASN A 58 6.27 1.17 -11.69
C ASN A 58 7.59 1.56 -10.99
N PRO A 59 8.60 0.67 -10.85
CA PRO A 59 9.83 1.00 -10.17
C PRO A 59 10.74 1.72 -11.17
N ALA A 60 10.28 2.85 -11.69
CA ALA A 60 11.15 3.92 -12.14
C ALA A 60 11.36 4.89 -10.96
N GLN A 61 11.58 4.36 -9.76
CA GLN A 61 12.02 5.15 -8.61
C GLN A 61 13.10 4.36 -7.89
N SER A 62 14.33 4.77 -8.24
CA SER A 62 15.57 4.59 -7.52
C SER A 62 15.46 3.83 -6.19
N SER A 63 16.19 2.73 -6.07
CA SER A 63 16.42 2.00 -4.83
C SER A 63 17.24 2.78 -3.80
N GLU A 64 17.57 4.04 -4.09
CA GLU A 64 18.24 4.93 -3.17
C GLU A 64 17.19 5.69 -2.33
N PRO A 65 17.33 5.76 -1.00
CA PRO A 65 16.55 6.73 -0.23
C PRO A 65 16.73 8.10 -0.90
N PRO A 66 15.68 8.94 -1.03
CA PRO A 66 15.90 10.28 -1.55
C PRO A 66 17.04 10.88 -0.72
N PRO A 67 18.14 11.32 -1.36
CA PRO A 67 19.25 11.86 -0.59
C PRO A 67 18.66 12.96 0.28
N ALA A 68 19.02 12.98 1.56
CA ALA A 68 18.56 14.01 2.48
C ALA A 68 18.85 15.46 1.98
N ALA A 69 19.61 15.59 0.89
CA ALA A 69 19.91 16.80 0.15
C ALA A 69 18.81 17.34 -0.80
N THR A 70 17.73 16.61 -1.12
CA THR A 70 16.70 17.12 -2.08
C THR A 70 15.45 17.75 -1.44
N LEU A 71 15.31 17.73 -0.11
CA LEU A 71 14.19 18.41 0.56
C LEU A 71 14.55 19.84 0.93
N THR A 72 13.63 20.77 0.65
CA THR A 72 13.75 22.16 1.09
C THR A 72 13.54 22.25 2.61
N PRO A 73 13.99 23.33 3.27
CA PRO A 73 13.74 23.52 4.70
C PRO A 73 12.25 23.42 5.08
N ASN A 74 11.36 23.99 4.26
CA ASN A 74 9.92 23.91 4.52
C ASN A 74 9.36 22.49 4.35
N GLU A 75 9.85 21.74 3.36
CA GLU A 75 9.47 20.33 3.19
C GLU A 75 9.98 19.47 4.36
N ILE A 76 11.19 19.72 4.85
CA ILE A 76 11.74 19.07 6.04
C ILE A 76 10.87 19.36 7.26
N ALA A 77 10.50 20.63 7.48
CA ALA A 77 9.63 21.03 8.58
C ALA A 77 8.23 20.42 8.46
N THR A 78 7.68 20.37 7.24
CA THR A 78 6.39 19.73 6.94
C THR A 78 6.45 18.23 7.24
N LEU A 79 7.49 17.53 6.77
CA LEU A 79 7.68 16.09 7.01
C LEU A 79 7.86 15.81 8.50
N LEU A 80 8.63 16.64 9.20
CA LEU A 80 8.83 16.53 10.64
C LEU A 80 7.51 16.68 11.41
N TRP A 81 6.70 17.68 11.05
CA TRP A 81 5.37 17.87 11.64
C TRP A 81 4.48 16.64 11.43
N LEU A 82 4.43 16.11 10.20
CA LEU A 82 3.64 14.93 9.87
C LEU A 82 4.09 13.69 10.67
N MET A 83 5.41 13.47 10.80
CA MET A 83 5.95 12.35 11.56
C MET A 83 5.66 12.44 13.06
N ARG A 84 5.76 13.64 13.65
CA ARG A 84 5.51 13.86 15.09
C ARG A 84 4.07 13.56 15.51
N ARG A 85 3.11 13.62 14.59
CA ARG A 85 1.73 13.19 14.88
C ARG A 85 1.58 11.68 15.10
N GLY A 86 2.59 10.88 14.76
CA GLY A 86 2.56 9.43 14.91
C GLY A 86 1.61 8.71 13.96
N LYS A 87 1.08 9.40 12.92
CA LYS A 87 0.19 8.82 11.90
C LYS A 87 0.85 8.92 10.54
N GLN A 88 1.00 7.77 9.86
CA GLN A 88 1.59 7.71 8.52
C GLN A 88 0.68 8.31 7.43
N ARG A 89 -0.64 8.24 7.64
CA ARG A 89 -1.67 8.75 6.72
C ARG A 89 -2.23 10.07 7.23
N PHE A 90 -2.53 10.97 6.30
CA PHE A 90 -2.94 12.34 6.61
C PHE A 90 -3.78 12.96 5.47
N THR A 91 -4.49 14.06 5.75
CA THR A 91 -5.41 14.70 4.79
C THR A 91 -5.06 16.16 4.50
N GLU A 92 -4.09 16.72 5.24
CA GLU A 92 -3.58 18.06 5.02
C GLU A 92 -3.00 18.21 3.61
N THR A 93 -3.13 19.42 3.07
CA THR A 93 -2.67 19.75 1.72
C THR A 93 -1.86 21.04 1.75
N SER A 94 -0.71 21.04 1.08
CA SER A 94 0.10 22.23 0.83
C SER A 94 0.96 22.01 -0.41
N GLU A 95 1.55 23.09 -0.92
CA GLU A 95 2.52 22.99 -2.01
C GLU A 95 3.71 22.08 -1.65
N SER A 96 4.19 22.14 -0.42
CA SER A 96 5.27 21.25 0.05
C SER A 96 4.86 19.79 0.08
N ILE A 97 3.62 19.45 0.42
CA ILE A 97 3.11 18.08 0.35
C ILE A 97 3.07 17.59 -1.10
N TRP A 98 2.66 18.45 -2.02
CA TRP A 98 2.64 18.13 -3.44
C TRP A 98 4.06 17.94 -4.00
N LEU A 99 5.02 18.80 -3.65
CA LEU A 99 6.42 18.67 -4.08
C LEU A 99 7.07 17.41 -3.49
N MET A 100 6.81 17.12 -2.21
CA MET A 100 7.21 15.87 -1.59
C MET A 100 6.60 14.64 -2.28
N HIS A 101 5.39 14.76 -2.83
CA HIS A 101 4.79 13.70 -3.63
C HIS A 101 5.55 13.46 -4.94
N GLN A 102 5.93 14.52 -5.65
CA GLN A 102 6.79 14.38 -6.84
C GLN A 102 8.14 13.73 -6.53
N LYS A 103 8.66 13.96 -5.32
CA LYS A 103 9.93 13.38 -4.82
C LYS A 103 9.77 11.95 -4.29
N GLY A 104 8.57 11.38 -4.33
CA GLY A 104 8.28 10.03 -3.80
C GLY A 104 8.34 9.94 -2.27
N VAL A 105 8.35 11.07 -1.58
CA VAL A 105 8.36 11.13 -0.11
C VAL A 105 6.97 10.88 0.46
N VAL A 106 5.98 11.49 -0.19
CA VAL A 106 4.56 11.28 0.06
C VAL A 106 3.97 10.54 -1.13
N VAL A 107 3.03 9.64 -0.89
CA VAL A 107 2.36 8.84 -1.93
C VAL A 107 0.86 8.84 -1.70
N ARG A 108 0.11 8.51 -2.74
CA ARG A 108 -1.31 8.13 -2.60
C ARG A 108 -1.38 6.65 -2.24
N PRO A 109 -2.08 6.26 -1.16
CA PRO A 109 -2.09 4.88 -0.69
C PRO A 109 -2.89 3.94 -1.63
N TRP A 110 -3.87 4.47 -2.36
CA TRP A 110 -4.56 3.79 -3.45
C TRP A 110 -5.08 4.81 -4.46
N GLN A 111 -5.50 4.36 -5.66
CA GLN A 111 -6.08 5.23 -6.69
C GLN A 111 -7.36 5.89 -6.18
N GLN A 112 -7.59 7.17 -6.52
CA GLN A 112 -8.75 7.96 -6.09
C GLN A 112 -8.85 8.21 -4.56
N CYS A 113 -7.77 7.97 -3.81
CA CYS A 113 -7.73 8.33 -2.40
C CYS A 113 -7.45 9.82 -2.21
N ASP A 114 -8.33 10.51 -1.47
CA ASP A 114 -8.12 11.91 -1.09
C ASP A 114 -7.06 12.09 0.00
N ALA A 115 -6.68 11.02 0.69
CA ALA A 115 -5.63 11.04 1.69
C ALA A 115 -4.23 10.86 1.10
N TRP A 116 -3.26 11.40 1.81
CA TRP A 116 -1.84 11.24 1.57
C TRP A 116 -1.25 10.22 2.55
N MET A 117 -0.09 9.67 2.20
CA MET A 117 0.64 8.75 3.06
C MET A 117 2.14 9.01 2.91
N ILE A 118 2.88 9.05 4.02
CA ILE A 118 4.35 9.03 3.96
C ILE A 118 4.80 7.68 3.42
N SER A 119 5.67 7.68 2.41
CA SER A 119 6.22 6.46 1.80
C SER A 119 6.80 5.53 2.87
N GLY A 120 6.50 4.23 2.77
CA GLY A 120 6.91 3.23 3.78
C GLY A 120 8.40 3.27 4.09
N LYS A 121 9.24 3.31 3.04
CA LYS A 121 10.72 3.38 3.17
C LYS A 121 11.21 4.55 4.00
N ILE A 122 10.46 5.66 4.03
CA ILE A 122 10.79 6.87 4.78
C ILE A 122 10.18 6.81 6.18
N TRP A 123 8.94 6.32 6.28
CA TRP A 123 8.27 6.12 7.56
C TRP A 123 9.02 5.18 8.49
N ASP A 124 9.65 4.14 7.96
CA ASP A 124 10.47 3.19 8.73
C ASP A 124 11.70 3.86 9.36
N LYS A 125 12.15 4.99 8.79
CA LYS A 125 13.28 5.79 9.29
C LYS A 125 12.83 7.00 10.13
N ARG A 126 11.54 7.09 10.50
CA ARG A 126 10.98 8.25 11.19
C ARG A 126 11.70 8.59 12.50
N ASP A 127 12.07 7.58 13.30
CA ASP A 127 12.60 7.83 14.64
C ASP A 127 14.00 8.46 14.54
N ALA A 128 14.81 8.02 13.58
CA ALA A 128 16.10 8.62 13.24
C ALA A 128 15.93 10.03 12.62
N PHE A 129 14.92 10.22 11.78
CA PHE A 129 14.63 11.53 11.17
C PHE A 129 14.21 12.56 12.23
N MET A 130 13.35 12.17 13.17
CA MET A 130 12.86 13.02 14.26
C MET A 130 13.93 13.31 15.30
N SER A 131 14.71 12.30 15.71
CA SER A 131 15.75 12.47 16.74
C SER A 131 16.86 13.42 16.30
N SER A 132 17.26 13.37 15.03
CA SER A 132 18.23 14.32 14.44
C SER A 132 17.68 15.76 14.32
N ARG A 133 16.39 15.97 14.60
CA ARG A 133 15.68 17.26 14.47
C ARG A 133 14.89 17.61 15.73
N LEU A 134 15.30 17.09 16.89
CA LEU A 134 14.58 17.27 18.15
C LEU A 134 14.34 18.75 18.49
N LEU A 135 15.33 19.60 18.20
CA LEU A 135 15.32 21.03 18.52
C LEU A 135 14.50 21.89 17.55
N LEU A 136 14.10 21.37 16.38
CA LEU A 136 13.25 22.12 15.47
C LEU A 136 11.83 22.17 16.04
N TYR A 137 11.30 23.37 16.21
CA TYR A 137 9.91 23.57 16.62
C TYR A 137 8.94 23.15 15.50
N THR A 138 7.81 22.56 15.88
CA THR A 138 6.68 22.32 15.00
C THR A 138 5.40 22.76 15.73
N PRO A 139 4.53 23.57 15.11
CA PRO A 139 3.29 24.01 15.73
C PRO A 139 2.33 22.84 15.97
N ASP A 140 1.39 22.98 16.90
CA ASP A 140 0.41 21.91 17.19
C ASP A 140 -0.55 21.66 16.02
N LYS A 141 -0.86 22.72 15.26
CA LYS A 141 -1.77 22.68 14.12
C LYS A 141 -1.01 22.83 12.81
N PHE A 142 -1.55 22.25 11.75
CA PHE A 142 -1.04 22.48 10.41
C PHE A 142 -1.27 23.95 10.02
N PRO A 143 -0.24 24.69 9.58
CA PRO A 143 -0.38 26.08 9.16
C PRO A 143 -1.37 26.22 8.00
N ALA A 144 -2.25 27.21 8.07
CA ALA A 144 -3.26 27.44 7.02
C ALA A 144 -2.64 27.81 5.66
N ASN A 145 -1.47 28.47 5.68
CA ASN A 145 -0.69 28.79 4.48
C ASN A 145 0.21 27.62 4.02
N GLY A 146 0.26 26.51 4.76
CA GLY A 146 1.11 25.35 4.46
C GLY A 146 2.62 25.61 4.61
N ALA A 147 3.01 26.73 5.22
CA ALA A 147 4.40 27.10 5.47
C ALA A 147 4.72 27.02 6.96
N PHE A 148 5.77 26.28 7.28
CA PHE A 148 6.31 26.09 8.62
C PHE A 148 7.52 26.98 8.90
N LEU A 149 8.09 27.57 7.86
CA LEU A 149 9.24 28.49 7.88
C LEU A 149 8.92 29.72 7.03
#